data_AF-A0A8J8JRF9-F1
#
_entry.id   AF-A0A8J8JRF9-F1
#
_cell.length_a   1.000
_cell.length_b   1.000
_cell.length_c   1.000
_cell.angle_alpha   90.00
_cell.angle_beta   90.00
_cell.angle_gamma   90.00
#
_symmetry.space_group_name_H-M   'P 1'
#
loop_
_entity.id
_entity.type
_entity.pdbx_description
1 polymer ?
#
loop_
_entity_poly.entity_id
_entity_poly.type
_entity_poly.pdbx_seq_one_letter_code
_entity_poly.pdbx_strand_id
1 'polypeptide(L)'
;MKPFKEFIKELNYKIGIPLPESWAALNEVQIAQRFLEKLNEYFFQTYEGIGTTTFNNEELQYFSEFHEFWEIHHKEILNVKIDEVQVELAAQALSQATRKYGVKIFKVTRNTFGLPPQAIAKVRFFTANQDFREPPENQFEKYFEDNNKFDAEEINEDPESFLMFLGVTRLSQTDKRRDFAYNAAQFLLEKDISAYDIATYFDNDAIQIREALVKAPNMGYGYKKANMFIRDMFELGVWQTLENFDKIDVASDINTMKLALRTRILQTEIPLLSSFLDEFCYQYGYLDEMSASAWRTVWEKWKHSDPKTAPPSPCKMDFLLYRIGREYCKDMTVQYTCENGHIFYHFGTQLKICPICRREGTRTTVRVIKKELPCQVNSDNLPRVHGNLLLKDDNLLTCFDGVCIFEKVCKPKNEKFCAFNPPKSISIKGKTSWTNSYAYRERGGGGMMG
;
A
#
# COMPACT_ATOMS: atom_id res chain seq x y z
N MET A 1 -19.99 -22.16 -19.36
CA MET A 1 -19.97 -20.74 -19.79
C MET A 1 -21.39 -20.22 -19.66
N LYS A 2 -21.61 -19.09 -18.96
CA LYS A 2 -22.95 -18.52 -18.82
C LYS A 2 -23.32 -17.77 -20.12
N PRO A 3 -24.50 -18.00 -20.73
CA PRO A 3 -24.92 -17.25 -21.91
C PRO A 3 -25.05 -15.75 -21.61
N PHE A 4 -24.73 -14.90 -22.59
CA PHE A 4 -24.77 -13.44 -22.44
C PHE A 4 -26.19 -12.94 -22.12
N LYS A 5 -27.22 -13.55 -22.73
CA LYS A 5 -28.63 -13.26 -22.45
C LYS A 5 -29.00 -13.48 -20.98
N GLU A 6 -28.42 -14.51 -20.34
CA GLU A 6 -28.64 -14.79 -18.92
C GLU A 6 -27.91 -13.78 -18.01
N PHE A 7 -26.76 -13.25 -18.44
CA PHE A 7 -26.10 -12.14 -17.75
C PHE A 7 -26.97 -10.87 -17.76
N ILE A 8 -27.51 -10.49 -18.92
CA ILE A 8 -28.38 -9.30 -19.02
C ILE A 8 -29.66 -9.45 -18.20
N LYS A 9 -30.30 -10.64 -18.24
CA LYS A 9 -31.48 -10.92 -17.40
C LYS A 9 -31.16 -10.76 -15.91
N GLU A 10 -30.03 -11.31 -15.45
CA GLU A 10 -29.62 -11.19 -14.05
C GLU A 10 -29.35 -9.72 -13.67
N LEU A 11 -28.67 -8.96 -14.52
CA LEU A 11 -28.41 -7.54 -14.30
C LEU A 11 -29.72 -6.76 -14.13
N ASN A 12 -30.62 -6.88 -15.11
CA ASN A 12 -31.93 -6.23 -15.13
C ASN A 12 -32.78 -6.59 -13.90
N TYR A 13 -32.79 -7.87 -13.53
CA TYR A 13 -33.47 -8.33 -12.32
C TYR A 13 -32.90 -7.67 -11.06
N LYS A 14 -31.57 -7.62 -10.90
CA LYS A 14 -30.93 -7.02 -9.73
C LYS A 14 -31.17 -5.52 -9.59
N ILE A 15 -31.28 -4.79 -10.70
CA ILE A 15 -31.57 -3.35 -10.70
C ILE A 15 -33.07 -3.04 -10.68
N GLY A 16 -33.95 -4.05 -10.72
CA GLY A 16 -35.40 -3.87 -10.69
C GLY A 16 -36.00 -3.30 -11.99
N ILE A 17 -35.28 -3.39 -13.11
CA ILE A 17 -35.73 -2.87 -14.41
C ILE A 17 -36.03 -4.05 -15.35
N PRO A 18 -37.27 -4.24 -15.82
CA PRO A 18 -37.60 -5.34 -16.71
C PRO A 18 -36.86 -5.22 -18.05
N LEU A 19 -36.54 -6.36 -18.66
CA LEU A 19 -36.04 -6.39 -20.04
C LEU A 19 -37.13 -5.83 -20.98
N PRO A 20 -36.80 -4.89 -21.88
CA PRO A 20 -37.77 -4.41 -22.86
C PRO A 20 -38.33 -5.56 -23.69
N GLU A 21 -39.63 -5.55 -23.99
CA GLU A 21 -40.27 -6.59 -24.82
C GLU A 21 -39.62 -6.70 -26.20
N SER A 22 -39.15 -5.56 -26.75
CA SER A 22 -38.41 -5.49 -28.01
C SER A 22 -37.08 -6.24 -28.00
N TRP A 23 -36.59 -6.68 -26.83
CA TRP A 23 -35.39 -7.49 -26.68
C TRP A 23 -35.68 -8.98 -26.56
N ALA A 24 -36.93 -9.38 -26.32
CA ALA A 24 -37.31 -10.78 -26.21
C ALA A 24 -37.05 -11.56 -27.51
N ALA A 25 -37.33 -10.91 -28.65
CA ALA A 25 -37.17 -11.45 -30.00
C ALA A 25 -35.74 -11.41 -30.56
N LEU A 26 -34.78 -10.79 -29.85
CA LEU A 26 -33.40 -10.70 -30.30
C LEU A 26 -32.63 -11.98 -30.04
N ASN A 27 -31.74 -12.29 -30.97
CA ASN A 27 -30.72 -13.31 -30.75
C ASN A 27 -29.59 -12.78 -29.83
N GLU A 28 -28.73 -13.69 -29.36
CA GLU A 28 -27.67 -13.36 -28.40
C GLU A 28 -26.67 -12.32 -28.93
N VAL A 29 -26.35 -12.37 -30.23
CA VAL A 29 -25.43 -11.43 -30.88
C VAL A 29 -26.02 -10.02 -30.93
N GLN A 30 -27.30 -9.89 -31.28
CA GLN A 30 -27.98 -8.59 -31.33
C GLN A 30 -28.10 -7.94 -29.94
N ILE A 31 -28.34 -8.74 -28.90
CA ILE A 31 -28.34 -8.26 -27.51
C ILE A 31 -26.94 -7.77 -27.14
N ALA A 32 -25.89 -8.53 -27.49
CA ALA A 32 -24.50 -8.14 -27.24
C ALA A 32 -24.11 -6.85 -27.96
N GLN A 33 -24.49 -6.68 -29.23
CA GLN A 33 -24.22 -5.45 -30.00
C GLN A 33 -24.78 -4.21 -29.30
N ARG A 34 -26.06 -4.25 -28.90
CA ARG A 34 -26.74 -3.12 -28.24
C ARG A 34 -26.16 -2.82 -26.86
N PHE A 35 -25.84 -3.86 -26.09
CA PHE A 35 -25.24 -3.69 -24.77
C PHE A 35 -23.82 -3.12 -24.87
N LEU A 36 -22.97 -3.68 -25.73
CA LEU A 36 -21.58 -3.25 -25.88
C LEU A 36 -21.49 -1.83 -26.42
N GLU A 37 -22.37 -1.43 -27.34
CA GLU A 37 -22.45 -0.05 -27.82
C GLU A 37 -22.67 0.93 -26.65
N LYS A 38 -23.72 0.72 -25.85
CA LYS A 38 -24.06 1.62 -24.73
C LYS A 38 -23.10 1.52 -23.55
N LEU A 39 -22.59 0.33 -23.27
CA LEU A 39 -21.56 0.15 -22.25
C LEU A 39 -20.28 0.90 -22.65
N ASN A 40 -19.86 0.79 -23.91
CA ASN A 40 -18.67 1.47 -24.39
C ASN A 40 -18.84 2.99 -24.38
N GLU A 41 -20.02 3.48 -24.80
CA GLU A 41 -20.37 4.90 -24.77
C GLU A 41 -20.30 5.51 -23.36
N TYR A 42 -20.79 4.79 -22.34
CA TYR A 42 -20.84 5.29 -20.97
C TYR A 42 -19.54 5.11 -20.21
N PHE A 43 -18.87 3.96 -20.34
CA PHE A 43 -17.67 3.65 -19.55
C PHE A 43 -16.36 4.08 -20.21
N PHE A 44 -16.29 4.13 -21.54
CA PHE A 44 -15.00 4.19 -22.24
C PHE A 44 -14.91 5.25 -23.33
N GLN A 45 -15.95 6.07 -23.55
CA GLN A 45 -15.91 7.12 -24.56
C GLN A 45 -16.06 8.52 -23.98
N THR A 46 -15.24 9.44 -24.50
CA THR A 46 -15.28 10.87 -24.21
C THR A 46 -15.89 11.64 -25.39
N TYR A 47 -16.25 12.91 -25.17
CA TYR A 47 -16.75 13.82 -26.19
C TYR A 47 -16.53 15.28 -25.76
N GLU A 48 -16.57 16.20 -26.72
CA GLU A 48 -16.41 17.63 -26.44
C GLU A 48 -17.53 18.14 -25.54
N GLY A 49 -17.17 18.80 -24.43
CA GLY A 49 -18.13 19.34 -23.46
C GLY A 49 -18.57 18.37 -22.36
N ILE A 50 -17.94 17.19 -22.23
CA ILE A 50 -18.20 16.24 -21.13
C ILE A 50 -17.81 16.79 -19.74
N GLY A 51 -16.97 17.83 -19.69
CA GLY A 51 -16.46 18.40 -18.44
C GLY A 51 -15.03 17.95 -18.11
N THR A 52 -14.54 18.45 -16.98
CA THR A 52 -13.16 18.28 -16.51
C THR A 52 -13.11 17.89 -15.03
N THR A 53 -12.00 17.27 -14.65
CA THR A 53 -11.59 17.02 -13.27
C THR A 53 -10.20 17.61 -13.02
N THR A 54 -9.89 17.91 -11.77
CA THR A 54 -8.53 18.23 -11.33
C THR A 54 -7.83 16.99 -10.80
N PHE A 55 -6.74 16.59 -11.42
CA PHE A 55 -5.89 15.51 -10.95
C PHE A 55 -4.42 15.91 -10.98
N ASN A 56 -3.68 15.71 -9.88
CA ASN A 56 -2.29 16.16 -9.73
C ASN A 56 -2.07 17.66 -10.07
N ASN A 57 -3.02 18.52 -9.69
CA ASN A 57 -3.04 19.96 -10.01
C ASN A 57 -3.11 20.28 -11.51
N GLU A 58 -3.48 19.31 -12.35
CA GLU A 58 -3.75 19.49 -13.77
C GLU A 58 -5.25 19.33 -14.01
N GLU A 59 -5.83 20.22 -14.81
CA GLU A 59 -7.20 20.08 -15.28
C GLU A 59 -7.21 19.12 -16.48
N LEU A 60 -7.98 18.04 -16.37
CA LEU A 60 -8.08 16.98 -17.37
C LEU A 60 -9.54 16.76 -17.75
N GLN A 61 -9.80 16.50 -19.04
CA GLN A 61 -11.11 16.09 -19.50
C GLN A 61 -11.48 14.72 -18.93
N TYR A 62 -12.75 14.53 -18.56
CA TYR A 62 -13.23 13.20 -18.15
C TYR A 62 -13.02 12.15 -19.25
N PHE A 63 -12.62 10.97 -18.82
CA PHE A 63 -12.43 9.82 -19.72
C PHE A 63 -13.77 9.33 -20.29
N SER A 64 -14.84 9.38 -19.49
CA SER A 64 -16.20 9.03 -19.90
C SER A 64 -17.23 9.55 -18.88
N GLU A 65 -18.52 9.46 -19.21
CA GLU A 65 -19.62 9.89 -18.31
C GLU A 65 -19.61 9.09 -17.00
N PHE A 66 -19.17 7.84 -17.05
CA PHE A 66 -18.96 7.06 -15.84
C PHE A 66 -17.96 7.71 -14.89
N HIS A 67 -16.89 8.34 -15.38
CA HIS A 67 -15.86 8.93 -14.53
C HIS A 67 -16.33 10.22 -13.85
N GLU A 68 -17.16 11.02 -14.52
CA GLU A 68 -17.86 12.14 -13.89
C GLU A 68 -18.81 11.64 -12.78
N PHE A 69 -19.61 10.61 -13.09
CA PHE A 69 -20.49 9.99 -12.10
C PHE A 69 -19.71 9.37 -10.93
N TRP A 70 -18.58 8.73 -11.21
CA TRP A 70 -17.74 8.08 -10.22
C TRP A 70 -17.07 9.08 -9.27
N GLU A 71 -16.57 10.20 -9.78
CA GLU A 71 -16.05 11.29 -8.95
C GLU A 71 -17.06 11.71 -7.87
N ILE A 72 -18.32 11.86 -8.26
CA ILE A 72 -19.39 12.33 -7.37
C ILE A 72 -19.82 11.22 -6.39
N HIS A 73 -20.00 9.98 -6.87
CA HIS A 73 -20.73 8.95 -6.12
C HIS A 73 -19.87 7.80 -5.56
N HIS A 74 -18.56 7.73 -5.84
CA HIS A 74 -17.73 6.61 -5.40
C HIS A 74 -17.82 6.33 -3.89
N LYS A 75 -17.90 7.37 -3.04
CA LYS A 75 -18.01 7.19 -1.59
C LYS A 75 -19.31 6.51 -1.17
N GLU A 76 -20.43 6.92 -1.78
CA GLU A 76 -21.76 6.37 -1.52
C GLU A 76 -21.89 4.94 -2.03
N ILE A 77 -21.37 4.67 -3.23
CA ILE A 77 -21.41 3.34 -3.87
C ILE A 77 -20.56 2.35 -3.08
N LEU A 78 -19.34 2.75 -2.69
CA LEU A 78 -18.43 1.90 -1.92
C LEU A 78 -18.89 1.73 -0.47
N ASN A 79 -19.54 2.76 0.09
CA ASN A 79 -20.10 2.81 1.45
C ASN A 79 -19.12 2.20 2.47
N VAL A 80 -17.89 2.70 2.44
CA VAL A 80 -16.79 2.15 3.25
C VAL A 80 -17.10 2.34 4.73
N LYS A 81 -17.05 1.25 5.50
CA LYS A 81 -17.36 1.23 6.94
C LYS A 81 -16.20 0.67 7.74
N ILE A 82 -16.03 1.22 8.94
CA ILE A 82 -15.14 0.67 9.96
C ILE A 82 -15.98 -0.27 10.85
N ASP A 83 -15.58 -1.54 10.94
CA ASP A 83 -16.30 -2.55 11.71
C ASP A 83 -15.79 -2.61 13.15
N GLU A 84 -16.60 -2.14 14.10
CA GLU A 84 -16.24 -2.05 15.52
C GLU A 84 -15.86 -3.39 16.16
N VAL A 85 -16.48 -4.49 15.73
CA VAL A 85 -16.20 -5.82 16.27
C VAL A 85 -14.82 -6.29 15.79
N GLN A 86 -14.52 -6.11 14.50
CA GLN A 86 -13.21 -6.43 13.95
C GLN A 86 -12.12 -5.52 14.52
N VAL A 87 -12.43 -4.24 14.74
CA VAL A 87 -11.53 -3.27 15.39
C VAL A 87 -11.14 -3.78 16.78
N GLU A 88 -12.09 -4.23 17.59
CA GLU A 88 -11.81 -4.77 18.91
C GLU A 88 -10.96 -6.05 18.85
N LEU A 89 -11.27 -6.96 17.94
CA LEU A 89 -10.47 -8.17 17.74
C LEU A 89 -9.03 -7.86 17.28
N ALA A 90 -8.86 -6.89 16.39
CA ALA A 90 -7.55 -6.44 15.92
C ALA A 90 -6.74 -5.79 17.05
N ALA A 91 -7.38 -4.94 17.88
CA ALA A 91 -6.76 -4.33 19.06
C ALA A 91 -6.29 -5.40 20.06
N GLN A 92 -7.14 -6.40 20.35
CA GLN A 92 -6.78 -7.53 21.22
C GLN A 92 -5.61 -8.36 20.65
N ALA A 93 -5.61 -8.62 19.34
CA ALA A 93 -4.52 -9.35 18.68
C ALA A 93 -3.17 -8.62 18.81
N LEU A 94 -3.16 -7.30 18.63
CA LEU A 94 -1.96 -6.47 18.78
C LEU A 94 -1.49 -6.40 20.25
N SER A 95 -2.40 -6.25 21.20
CA SER A 95 -2.11 -6.34 22.64
C SER A 95 -1.44 -7.68 22.99
N GLN A 96 -2.03 -8.80 22.55
CA GLN A 96 -1.50 -10.14 22.81
C GLN A 96 -0.13 -10.35 22.17
N ALA A 97 0.06 -9.90 20.93
CA ALA A 97 1.36 -9.94 20.26
C ALA A 97 2.42 -9.16 21.02
N THR A 98 2.07 -7.97 21.53
CA THR A 98 2.98 -7.14 22.33
C THR A 98 3.36 -7.80 23.65
N ARG A 99 2.43 -8.46 24.33
CA ARG A 99 2.74 -9.22 25.56
C ARG A 99 3.67 -10.41 25.28
N LYS A 100 3.44 -11.13 24.17
CA LYS A 100 4.19 -12.33 23.82
C LYS A 100 5.59 -12.02 23.29
N TYR A 101 5.72 -11.03 22.42
CA TYR A 101 6.95 -10.77 21.67
C TYR A 101 7.66 -9.47 22.08
N GLY A 102 7.03 -8.65 22.93
CA GLY A 102 7.54 -7.36 23.38
C GLY A 102 7.36 -6.25 22.33
N VAL A 103 7.64 -5.01 22.73
CA VAL A 103 7.50 -3.81 21.88
C VAL A 103 8.48 -3.77 20.69
N LYS A 104 9.48 -4.67 20.66
CA LYS A 104 10.45 -4.76 19.57
C LYS A 104 9.83 -5.09 18.21
N ILE A 105 8.63 -5.68 18.18
CA ILE A 105 7.91 -5.99 16.94
C ILE A 105 7.50 -4.74 16.15
N PHE A 106 7.47 -3.57 16.80
CA PHE A 106 7.14 -2.28 16.18
C PHE A 106 8.38 -1.51 15.70
N LYS A 107 9.58 -1.93 16.09
CA LYS A 107 10.81 -1.19 15.76
C LYS A 107 11.07 -1.25 14.26
N VAL A 108 11.33 -0.09 13.68
CA VAL A 108 11.83 0.02 12.30
C VAL A 108 13.21 -0.64 12.24
N THR A 109 13.40 -1.63 11.36
CA THR A 109 14.72 -2.22 11.12
C THR A 109 15.51 -1.33 10.17
N ARG A 110 16.13 -0.28 10.71
CA ARG A 110 17.16 0.47 10.01
C ARG A 110 18.46 0.41 10.79
N ASN A 111 19.52 -0.02 10.11
CA ASN A 111 20.85 0.04 10.66
C ASN A 111 21.36 1.49 10.54
N THR A 112 21.43 2.20 11.65
CA THR A 112 22.01 3.55 11.71
C THR A 112 23.53 3.51 11.84
N PHE A 113 24.14 2.32 11.90
CA PHE A 113 25.59 2.13 12.04
C PHE A 113 26.21 2.91 13.23
N GLY A 114 25.42 3.14 14.28
CA GLY A 114 25.85 3.89 15.47
C GLY A 114 25.96 5.41 15.26
N LEU A 115 25.38 5.96 14.18
CA LEU A 115 25.36 7.40 13.95
C LEU A 115 24.73 8.17 15.11
N PRO A 116 25.25 9.38 15.44
CA PRO A 116 24.64 10.23 16.45
C PRO A 116 23.29 10.78 15.97
N PRO A 117 22.38 11.18 16.88
CA PRO A 117 21.07 11.73 16.56
C PRO A 117 21.06 12.82 15.48
N GLN A 118 22.03 13.74 15.53
CA GLN A 118 22.16 14.84 14.57
C GLN A 118 22.42 14.32 13.14
N ALA A 119 23.30 13.34 12.99
CA ALA A 119 23.57 12.73 11.69
C ALA A 119 22.37 11.94 11.18
N ILE A 120 21.67 11.21 12.07
CA ILE A 120 20.44 10.51 11.70
C ILE A 120 19.38 11.49 11.19
N ALA A 121 19.21 12.63 11.87
CA ALA A 121 18.26 13.67 11.48
C ALA A 121 18.57 14.21 10.08
N LYS A 122 19.82 14.60 9.83
CA LYS A 122 20.28 15.11 8.52
C LYS A 122 19.99 14.11 7.40
N VAL A 123 20.48 12.88 7.55
CA VAL A 123 20.30 11.83 6.53
C VAL A 123 18.81 11.59 6.25
N ARG A 124 17.99 11.45 7.30
CA ARG A 124 16.56 11.15 7.13
C ARG A 124 15.78 12.32 6.57
N PHE A 125 16.09 13.55 6.95
CA PHE A 125 15.37 14.72 6.47
C PHE A 125 15.50 14.87 4.95
N PHE A 126 16.69 14.66 4.39
CA PHE A 126 16.91 14.76 2.95
C PHE A 126 16.61 13.49 2.14
N THR A 127 16.38 12.35 2.80
CA THR A 127 16.07 11.08 2.11
C THR A 127 14.61 10.66 2.22
N ALA A 128 13.90 11.07 3.29
CA ALA A 128 12.50 10.69 3.50
C ALA A 128 11.53 11.42 2.55
N ASN A 129 11.87 12.63 2.12
CA ASN A 129 11.07 13.40 1.16
C ASN A 129 11.26 12.94 -0.29
N GLN A 130 12.36 12.26 -0.60
CA GLN A 130 12.69 11.83 -1.95
C GLN A 130 11.78 10.71 -2.43
N ASP A 131 11.59 10.65 -3.75
CA ASP A 131 10.78 9.65 -4.43
C ASP A 131 11.70 8.66 -5.15
N PHE A 132 12.29 7.74 -4.39
CA PHE A 132 13.13 6.70 -4.96
C PHE A 132 12.25 5.54 -5.45
N ARG A 133 12.33 5.22 -6.75
CA ARG A 133 11.77 3.97 -7.28
C ARG A 133 12.43 2.74 -6.65
N GLU A 134 13.74 2.84 -6.44
CA GLU A 134 14.56 1.90 -5.68
C GLU A 134 15.38 2.73 -4.69
N PRO A 135 15.00 2.78 -3.40
CA PRO A 135 15.76 3.52 -2.41
C PRO A 135 17.15 2.89 -2.23
N PRO A 136 18.22 3.69 -2.10
CA PRO A 136 19.53 3.15 -1.81
C PRO A 136 19.48 2.37 -0.49
N GLU A 137 19.95 1.12 -0.50
CA GLU A 137 19.77 0.18 0.61
C GLU A 137 20.45 0.67 1.92
N ASN A 138 21.45 1.55 1.82
CA ASN A 138 22.24 2.01 2.96
C ASN A 138 22.42 3.55 3.03
N GLN A 139 21.32 4.30 3.07
CA GLN A 139 21.34 5.78 3.22
C GLN A 139 22.20 6.28 4.38
N PHE A 140 22.28 5.54 5.49
CA PHE A 140 23.13 5.89 6.63
C PHE A 140 24.61 5.53 6.44
N GLU A 141 24.92 4.50 5.65
CA GLU A 141 26.31 4.15 5.32
C GLU A 141 26.95 5.23 4.45
N LYS A 142 26.17 5.82 3.54
CA LYS A 142 26.57 6.98 2.73
C LYS A 142 27.12 8.12 3.57
N TYR A 143 26.60 8.35 4.78
CA TYR A 143 27.12 9.40 5.66
C TYR A 143 28.61 9.21 6.00
N PHE A 144 29.11 7.97 6.04
CA PHE A 144 30.53 7.70 6.28
C PHE A 144 31.40 7.83 5.02
N GLU A 145 30.80 7.82 3.82
CA GLU A 145 31.53 8.10 2.58
C GLU A 145 31.86 9.60 2.49
N ASP A 146 30.85 10.45 2.70
CA ASP A 146 30.99 11.91 2.74
C ASP A 146 29.80 12.50 3.53
N ASN A 147 30.08 13.11 4.69
CA ASN A 147 29.04 13.66 5.55
C ASN A 147 28.59 15.06 5.13
N ASN A 148 29.44 15.82 4.44
CA ASN A 148 29.14 17.19 3.99
C ASN A 148 28.04 17.16 2.92
N LYS A 149 27.95 16.06 2.16
CA LYS A 149 26.85 15.79 1.21
C LYS A 149 25.45 15.83 1.83
N PHE A 150 25.32 15.80 3.15
CA PHE A 150 24.05 15.95 3.87
C PHE A 150 23.87 17.32 4.54
N ASP A 151 24.75 18.28 4.29
CA ASP A 151 24.66 19.64 4.81
C ASP A 151 23.72 20.48 3.94
N ALA A 152 22.92 21.32 4.60
CA ALA A 152 21.92 22.13 3.93
C ALA A 152 22.56 23.14 2.96
N GLU A 153 23.69 23.76 3.34
CA GLU A 153 24.42 24.68 2.47
C GLU A 153 24.91 23.97 1.19
N GLU A 154 25.54 22.80 1.32
CA GLU A 154 26.05 22.04 0.17
C GLU A 154 24.91 21.56 -0.75
N ILE A 155 23.81 21.05 -0.18
CA ILE A 155 22.64 20.62 -0.96
C ILE A 155 21.96 21.81 -1.64
N ASN A 156 21.97 22.99 -1.00
CA ASN A 156 21.39 24.19 -1.58
C ASN A 156 22.19 24.67 -2.80
N GLU A 157 23.52 24.60 -2.74
CA GLU A 157 24.41 24.98 -3.83
C GLU A 157 24.38 23.98 -5.00
N ASP A 158 24.40 22.68 -4.69
CA ASP A 158 24.41 21.61 -5.69
C ASP A 158 23.50 20.42 -5.31
N PRO A 159 22.18 20.57 -5.48
CA PRO A 159 21.22 19.50 -5.19
C PRO A 159 21.37 18.29 -6.12
N GLU A 160 21.96 18.45 -7.31
CA GLU A 160 22.16 17.35 -8.26
C GLU A 160 23.29 16.43 -7.78
N SER A 161 24.38 16.98 -7.27
CA SER A 161 25.48 16.21 -6.66
C SER A 161 25.00 15.33 -5.51
N PHE A 162 24.12 15.87 -4.65
CA PHE A 162 23.48 15.09 -3.58
C PHE A 162 22.71 13.87 -4.12
N LEU A 163 21.89 14.06 -5.15
CA LEU A 163 21.10 12.98 -5.75
C LEU A 163 22.01 11.93 -6.41
N MET A 164 23.04 12.36 -7.13
CA MET A 164 24.03 11.47 -7.73
C MET A 164 24.78 10.66 -6.67
N PHE A 165 25.15 11.30 -5.55
CA PHE A 165 25.79 10.66 -4.42
C PHE A 165 24.93 9.55 -3.79
N LEU A 166 23.62 9.76 -3.73
CA LEU A 166 22.63 8.75 -3.33
C LEU A 166 22.37 7.67 -4.39
N GLY A 167 23.07 7.69 -5.53
CA GLY A 167 22.98 6.69 -6.59
C GLY A 167 21.89 6.97 -7.63
N VAL A 168 21.34 8.18 -7.67
CA VAL A 168 20.39 8.58 -8.73
C VAL A 168 21.16 8.91 -10.00
N THR A 169 21.28 7.91 -10.89
CA THR A 169 22.11 8.01 -12.11
C THR A 169 21.39 8.54 -13.34
N ARG A 170 20.07 8.79 -13.25
CA ARG A 170 19.24 9.33 -14.34
C ARG A 170 18.38 10.47 -13.81
N LEU A 171 18.92 11.69 -13.89
CA LEU A 171 18.19 12.93 -13.63
C LEU A 171 17.79 13.52 -14.99
N SER A 172 16.50 13.73 -15.22
CA SER A 172 16.03 14.58 -16.32
C SER A 172 16.11 16.05 -15.92
N GLN A 173 16.17 16.98 -16.88
CA GLN A 173 16.15 18.43 -16.58
C GLN A 173 14.92 18.88 -15.77
N THR A 174 13.83 18.11 -15.80
CA THR A 174 12.57 18.34 -15.07
C THR A 174 12.39 17.44 -13.84
N ASP A 175 13.49 16.92 -13.27
CA ASP A 175 13.40 16.01 -12.13
C ASP A 175 13.02 16.73 -10.84
N LYS A 176 11.76 16.58 -10.43
CA LYS A 176 11.19 17.11 -9.17
C LYS A 176 12.05 16.81 -7.92
N ARG A 177 12.86 15.75 -7.94
CA ARG A 177 13.73 15.38 -6.81
C ARG A 177 14.81 16.43 -6.53
N ARG A 178 15.27 17.14 -7.56
CA ARG A 178 16.19 18.27 -7.41
C ARG A 178 15.55 19.38 -6.60
N ASP A 179 14.34 19.77 -6.98
CA ASP A 179 13.59 20.80 -6.28
C ASP A 179 13.27 20.37 -4.84
N PHE A 180 12.95 19.08 -4.61
CA PHE A 180 12.73 18.55 -3.26
C PHE A 180 13.96 18.70 -2.37
N ALA A 181 15.16 18.44 -2.90
CA ALA A 181 16.41 18.57 -2.14
C ALA A 181 16.72 20.05 -1.85
N TYR A 182 16.64 20.90 -2.88
CA TYR A 182 16.88 22.34 -2.78
C TYR A 182 15.91 23.02 -1.78
N ASN A 183 14.61 22.81 -1.95
CA ASN A 183 13.61 23.44 -1.07
C ASN A 183 13.68 22.92 0.37
N ALA A 184 14.11 21.66 0.57
CA ALA A 184 14.36 21.14 1.91
C ALA A 184 15.57 21.82 2.57
N ALA A 185 16.63 22.08 1.81
CA ALA A 185 17.79 22.82 2.30
C ALA A 185 17.41 24.26 2.64
N GLN A 186 16.72 24.96 1.74
CA GLN A 186 16.20 26.31 1.99
C GLN A 186 15.30 26.36 3.24
N PHE A 187 14.42 25.38 3.44
CA PHE A 187 13.56 25.32 4.61
C PHE A 187 14.33 25.38 5.94
N LEU A 188 15.50 24.74 5.99
CA LEU A 188 16.40 24.75 7.15
C LEU A 188 17.17 26.07 7.25
N LEU A 189 17.76 26.52 6.14
CA LEU A 189 18.60 27.73 6.09
C LEU A 189 17.80 28.99 6.43
N GLU A 190 16.58 29.15 5.90
CA GLU A 190 15.72 30.31 6.18
C GLU A 190 15.32 30.43 7.66
N LYS A 191 15.33 29.32 8.40
CA LYS A 191 14.98 29.27 9.82
C LYS A 191 16.21 29.26 10.73
N ASP A 192 17.41 29.22 10.15
CA ASP A 192 18.67 29.09 10.87
C ASP A 192 18.68 27.88 11.82
N ILE A 193 18.26 26.71 11.30
CA ILE A 193 18.18 25.46 12.06
C ILE A 193 18.80 24.29 11.30
N SER A 194 19.25 23.26 12.02
CA SER A 194 19.52 21.95 11.43
C SER A 194 18.27 21.05 11.44
N ALA A 195 18.33 19.94 10.68
CA ALA A 195 17.27 18.92 10.71
C ALA A 195 17.00 18.36 12.13
N TYR A 196 18.01 18.37 13.00
CA TYR A 196 17.87 17.93 14.39
C TYR A 196 17.02 18.90 15.21
N ASP A 197 17.18 20.20 14.97
CA ASP A 197 16.56 21.29 15.74
C ASP A 197 15.10 21.56 15.33
N ILE A 198 14.60 20.91 14.26
CA ILE A 198 13.20 21.03 13.81
C ILE A 198 12.23 20.82 14.97
N ALA A 199 12.44 19.78 15.79
CA ALA A 199 11.53 19.51 16.90
C ALA A 199 11.48 20.68 17.87
N THR A 200 12.63 21.18 18.33
CA THR A 200 12.69 22.31 19.26
C THR A 200 12.17 23.61 18.66
N TYR A 201 12.39 23.85 17.36
CA TYR A 201 11.90 25.05 16.67
C TYR A 201 10.37 25.12 16.62
N PHE A 202 9.69 23.97 16.56
CA PHE A 202 8.23 23.86 16.56
C PHE A 202 7.68 23.37 17.91
N ASP A 203 8.30 23.80 19.01
CA ASP A 203 7.86 23.53 20.39
C ASP A 203 7.69 22.05 20.74
N ASN A 204 8.43 21.17 20.05
CA ASN A 204 8.29 19.72 20.08
C ASN A 204 6.88 19.22 19.73
N ASP A 205 6.06 19.99 19.00
CA ASP A 205 4.71 19.61 18.60
C ASP A 205 4.73 18.86 17.26
N ALA A 206 4.35 17.58 17.28
CA ALA A 206 4.34 16.73 16.11
C ALA A 206 3.40 17.22 14.99
N ILE A 207 2.31 17.89 15.35
CA ILE A 207 1.36 18.46 14.38
C ILE A 207 1.91 19.72 13.76
N GLN A 208 2.51 20.62 14.55
CA GLN A 208 3.16 21.81 13.99
C GLN A 208 4.28 21.45 13.02
N ILE A 209 5.13 20.46 13.39
CA ILE A 209 6.17 19.93 12.50
C ILE A 209 5.55 19.39 11.21
N ARG A 210 4.52 18.54 11.30
CA ARG A 210 3.87 17.97 10.11
C ARG A 210 3.34 19.06 9.18
N GLU A 211 2.59 20.01 9.72
CA GLU A 211 1.99 21.09 8.92
C GLU A 211 3.05 21.97 8.27
N ALA A 212 4.15 22.27 8.98
CA ALA A 212 5.27 23.03 8.42
C ALA A 212 5.94 22.29 7.26
N LEU A 213 6.16 20.97 7.40
CA LEU A 213 6.75 20.16 6.34
C LEU A 213 5.84 20.04 5.11
N VAL A 214 4.52 19.87 5.32
CA VAL A 214 3.55 19.69 4.23
C VAL A 214 3.27 20.99 3.48
N LYS A 215 3.24 22.13 4.18
CA LYS A 215 2.99 23.44 3.56
C LYS A 215 4.22 24.01 2.85
N ALA A 216 5.41 23.51 3.16
CA ALA A 216 6.63 23.93 2.48
C ALA A 216 6.55 23.63 0.98
N PRO A 217 6.73 24.63 0.10
CA PRO A 217 6.49 24.48 -1.32
C PRO A 217 7.47 23.48 -1.93
N ASN A 218 6.93 22.48 -2.63
CA ASN A 218 7.70 21.53 -3.44
C ASN A 218 8.92 20.92 -2.71
N MET A 219 8.77 20.60 -1.41
CA MET A 219 9.82 19.98 -0.58
C MET A 219 9.76 18.45 -0.60
N GLY A 220 8.77 17.86 -1.29
CA GLY A 220 8.58 16.40 -1.37
C GLY A 220 7.94 15.77 -0.14
N TYR A 221 7.68 16.53 0.92
CA TYR A 221 6.93 16.08 2.10
C TYR A 221 5.42 16.18 1.88
N GLY A 222 4.81 15.14 1.33
CA GLY A 222 3.37 14.94 1.47
C GLY A 222 3.00 14.47 2.89
N TYR A 223 1.72 14.54 3.25
CA TYR A 223 1.20 14.16 4.56
C TYR A 223 1.74 12.81 5.08
N LYS A 224 1.72 11.79 4.22
CA LYS A 224 2.26 10.46 4.51
C LYS A 224 3.77 10.49 4.84
N LYS A 225 4.57 11.16 4.01
CA LYS A 225 6.03 11.21 4.19
C LYS A 225 6.41 12.00 5.44
N ALA A 226 5.67 13.07 5.74
CA ALA A 226 5.85 13.83 6.97
C ALA A 226 5.58 12.97 8.21
N ASN A 227 4.46 12.23 8.24
CA ASN A 227 4.16 11.30 9.34
C ASN A 227 5.24 10.22 9.50
N MET A 228 5.72 9.65 8.38
CA MET A 228 6.81 8.67 8.40
C MET A 228 8.12 9.26 8.96
N PHE A 229 8.46 10.49 8.56
CA PHE A 229 9.65 11.18 9.06
C PHE A 229 9.57 11.45 10.56
N ILE A 230 8.46 12.02 11.04
CA ILE A 230 8.24 12.29 12.48
C ILE A 230 8.33 11.01 13.30
N ARG A 231 7.67 9.94 12.83
CA ARG A 231 7.80 8.61 13.46
C ARG A 231 9.25 8.13 13.48
N ASP A 232 9.96 8.21 12.36
CA ASP A 232 11.34 7.74 12.27
C ASP A 232 12.25 8.50 13.24
N MET A 233 12.06 9.82 13.39
CA MET A 233 12.84 10.62 14.35
C MET A 233 12.57 10.25 15.80
N PHE A 234 11.31 9.95 16.15
CA PHE A 234 10.96 9.45 17.47
C PHE A 234 11.51 8.03 17.72
N GLU A 235 11.30 7.10 16.79
CA GLU A 235 11.75 5.70 16.92
C GLU A 235 13.27 5.54 16.99
N LEU A 236 14.00 6.36 16.25
CA LEU A 236 15.46 6.35 16.22
C LEU A 236 16.09 7.11 17.39
N GLY A 237 15.26 7.63 18.32
CA GLY A 237 15.73 8.35 19.50
C GLY A 237 16.32 9.73 19.21
N VAL A 238 16.03 10.29 18.03
CA VAL A 238 16.46 11.64 17.65
C VAL A 238 15.65 12.68 18.41
N TRP A 239 14.32 12.52 18.41
CA TRP A 239 13.39 13.37 19.16
C TRP A 239 12.79 12.54 20.29
N GLN A 240 13.27 12.76 21.51
CA GLN A 240 12.91 11.92 22.67
C GLN A 240 11.47 12.16 23.16
N THR A 241 10.97 13.38 22.99
CA THR A 241 9.64 13.81 23.41
C THR A 241 8.99 14.62 22.31
N LEU A 242 7.72 14.34 22.03
CA LEU A 242 6.91 15.11 21.10
C LEU A 242 5.51 15.26 21.68
N GLU A 243 5.04 16.50 21.78
CA GLU A 243 3.64 16.81 22.04
C GLU A 243 2.77 16.40 20.84
N ASN A 244 1.52 16.03 21.12
CA ASN A 244 0.55 15.61 20.11
C ASN A 244 1.03 14.43 19.22
N PHE A 245 2.01 13.62 19.68
CA PHE A 245 2.52 12.50 18.90
C PHE A 245 1.46 11.43 18.62
N ASP A 246 0.47 11.28 19.51
CA ASP A 246 -0.71 10.42 19.32
C ASP A 246 -1.56 10.83 18.11
N LYS A 247 -1.44 12.08 17.65
CA LYS A 247 -2.13 12.61 16.48
C LYS A 247 -1.46 12.25 15.15
N ILE A 248 -0.30 11.59 15.17
CA ILE A 248 0.36 11.08 13.95
C ILE A 248 -0.17 9.68 13.60
N ASP A 249 -0.85 9.59 12.45
CA ASP A 249 -1.50 8.37 11.97
C ASP A 249 -0.55 7.33 11.37
N VAL A 250 -1.06 6.10 11.23
CA VAL A 250 -0.44 5.08 10.38
C VAL A 250 -0.33 5.61 8.95
N ALA A 251 0.87 5.53 8.37
CA ALA A 251 1.12 5.95 7.00
C ALA A 251 0.55 4.91 6.02
N SER A 252 -0.72 5.07 5.64
CA SER A 252 -1.41 4.10 4.80
C SER A 252 -0.70 3.86 3.46
N ASP A 253 -0.60 2.59 3.06
CA ASP A 253 -0.05 2.12 1.81
C ASP A 253 -0.79 0.86 1.32
N ILE A 254 -0.37 0.34 0.16
CA ILE A 254 -1.01 -0.85 -0.42
C ILE A 254 -0.98 -2.08 0.51
N ASN A 255 0.03 -2.22 1.37
CA ASN A 255 0.14 -3.34 2.29
C ASN A 255 -0.72 -3.13 3.55
N THR A 256 -0.77 -1.92 4.11
CA THR A 256 -1.65 -1.62 5.25
C THR A 256 -3.12 -1.65 4.85
N MET A 257 -3.49 -1.13 3.68
CA MET A 257 -4.85 -1.22 3.13
C MET A 257 -5.27 -2.67 2.89
N LYS A 258 -4.37 -3.47 2.28
CA LYS A 258 -4.61 -4.91 2.09
C LYS A 258 -4.89 -5.61 3.41
N LEU A 259 -4.15 -5.28 4.46
CA LEU A 259 -4.36 -5.86 5.78
C LEU A 259 -5.67 -5.38 6.40
N ALA A 260 -6.03 -4.11 6.26
CA ALA A 260 -7.30 -3.56 6.77
C ALA A 260 -8.52 -4.26 6.13
N LEU A 261 -8.49 -4.47 4.82
CA LEU A 261 -9.54 -5.17 4.08
C LEU A 261 -9.64 -6.66 4.48
N ARG A 262 -8.50 -7.34 4.67
CA ARG A 262 -8.47 -8.78 5.01
C ARG A 262 -8.82 -9.07 6.47
N THR A 263 -8.48 -8.16 7.38
CA THR A 263 -8.96 -8.19 8.76
C THR A 263 -10.42 -7.77 8.87
N ARG A 264 -10.97 -7.18 7.81
CA ARG A 264 -12.34 -6.65 7.75
C ARG A 264 -12.62 -5.56 8.79
N ILE A 265 -11.58 -4.94 9.36
CA ILE A 265 -11.75 -3.66 10.07
C ILE A 265 -12.25 -2.59 9.11
N LEU A 266 -11.91 -2.73 7.82
CA LEU A 266 -12.41 -1.92 6.73
C LEU A 266 -13.27 -2.80 5.82
N GLN A 267 -14.53 -2.40 5.60
CA GLN A 267 -15.48 -3.13 4.77
C GLN A 267 -16.09 -2.21 3.72
N THR A 268 -16.42 -2.78 2.56
CA THR A 268 -17.09 -2.08 1.46
C THR A 268 -18.40 -2.81 1.13
N GLU A 269 -19.37 -2.09 0.58
CA GLU A 269 -20.67 -2.66 0.19
C GLU A 269 -20.53 -3.61 -1.01
N ILE A 270 -19.64 -3.24 -1.93
CA ILE A 270 -19.30 -4.04 -3.11
C ILE A 270 -17.80 -4.33 -3.14
N PRO A 271 -17.34 -5.37 -3.87
CA PRO A 271 -15.93 -5.51 -4.18
C PRO A 271 -15.40 -4.25 -4.87
N LEU A 272 -14.17 -3.86 -4.54
CA LEU A 272 -13.51 -2.72 -5.16
C LEU A 272 -13.42 -2.89 -6.68
N LEU A 273 -13.65 -1.80 -7.40
CA LEU A 273 -13.58 -1.78 -8.85
C LEU A 273 -12.14 -1.93 -9.33
N SER A 274 -12.01 -2.46 -10.55
CA SER A 274 -10.74 -2.48 -11.27
C SER A 274 -10.20 -1.05 -11.41
N SER A 275 -8.88 -0.90 -11.43
CA SER A 275 -8.24 0.40 -11.62
C SER A 275 -8.58 1.03 -12.98
N PHE A 276 -8.99 0.23 -13.98
CA PHE A 276 -9.50 0.72 -15.27
C PHE A 276 -10.82 1.50 -15.16
N LEU A 277 -11.51 1.41 -14.02
CA LEU A 277 -12.71 2.19 -13.70
C LEU A 277 -12.40 3.27 -12.64
N ASP A 278 -11.14 3.41 -12.25
CA ASP A 278 -10.71 4.39 -11.23
C ASP A 278 -9.45 5.11 -11.72
N GLU A 279 -9.48 5.57 -12.97
CA GLU A 279 -8.33 6.19 -13.65
C GLU A 279 -7.81 7.42 -12.91
N PHE A 280 -8.73 8.19 -12.32
CA PHE A 280 -8.48 9.36 -11.49
C PHE A 280 -8.27 9.04 -10.00
N CYS A 281 -8.14 7.76 -9.64
CA CYS A 281 -7.77 7.30 -8.29
C CYS A 281 -8.70 7.76 -7.16
N TYR A 282 -10.00 8.00 -7.42
CA TYR A 282 -10.96 8.42 -6.40
C TYR A 282 -11.20 7.32 -5.36
N GLN A 283 -11.40 6.08 -5.81
CA GLN A 283 -11.48 4.92 -4.92
C GLN A 283 -10.17 4.73 -4.17
N TYR A 284 -9.03 4.84 -4.85
CA TYR A 284 -7.74 4.73 -4.17
C TYR A 284 -7.60 5.75 -3.05
N GLY A 285 -7.85 7.03 -3.32
CA GLY A 285 -7.77 8.10 -2.32
C GLY A 285 -8.72 7.88 -1.14
N TYR A 286 -9.97 7.49 -1.42
CA TYR A 286 -10.95 7.22 -0.37
C TYR A 286 -10.57 6.01 0.50
N LEU A 287 -10.07 4.93 -0.10
CA LEU A 287 -9.64 3.75 0.66
C LEU A 287 -8.36 4.01 1.46
N ASP A 288 -7.47 4.88 0.98
CA ASP A 288 -6.27 5.29 1.70
C ASP A 288 -6.62 6.07 2.98
N GLU A 289 -7.50 7.07 2.86
CA GLU A 289 -8.04 7.86 3.98
C GLU A 289 -8.74 6.94 5.00
N MET A 290 -9.66 6.10 4.52
CA MET A 290 -10.44 5.22 5.40
C MET A 290 -9.60 4.12 6.04
N SER A 291 -8.52 3.66 5.38
CA SER A 291 -7.58 2.72 5.98
C SER A 291 -6.77 3.36 7.11
N ALA A 292 -6.33 4.60 6.97
CA ALA A 292 -5.65 5.31 8.06
C ALA A 292 -6.60 5.48 9.26
N SER A 293 -7.85 5.90 8.98
CA SER A 293 -8.90 6.03 9.98
C SER A 293 -9.19 4.72 10.73
N ALA A 294 -9.36 3.60 10.01
CA ALA A 294 -9.60 2.29 10.62
C ALA A 294 -8.47 1.86 11.57
N TRP A 295 -7.22 2.06 11.19
CA TRP A 295 -6.09 1.73 12.06
C TRP A 295 -5.97 2.68 13.26
N ARG A 296 -6.34 3.96 13.11
CA ARG A 296 -6.49 4.86 14.28
C ARG A 296 -7.55 4.34 15.24
N THR A 297 -8.73 3.95 14.76
CA THR A 297 -9.79 3.40 15.63
C THR A 297 -9.31 2.14 16.36
N VAL A 298 -8.56 1.25 15.68
CA VAL A 298 -7.90 0.10 16.33
C VAL A 298 -6.95 0.54 17.43
N TRP A 299 -6.10 1.54 17.18
CA TRP A 299 -5.18 2.04 18.19
C TRP A 299 -5.90 2.69 19.38
N GLU A 300 -6.95 3.49 19.14
CA GLU A 300 -7.74 4.13 20.20
C GLU A 300 -8.41 3.07 21.10
N LYS A 301 -9.05 2.07 20.48
CA LYS A 301 -9.66 0.94 21.19
C LYS A 301 -8.62 0.15 21.97
N TRP A 302 -7.44 -0.08 21.39
CA TRP A 302 -6.34 -0.75 22.06
C TRP A 302 -5.81 0.08 23.24
N LYS A 303 -5.57 1.38 23.05
CA LYS A 303 -5.08 2.29 24.08
C LYS A 303 -6.05 2.37 25.26
N HIS A 304 -7.35 2.38 24.98
CA HIS A 304 -8.39 2.37 26.00
C HIS A 304 -8.44 1.04 26.77
N SER A 305 -8.41 -0.09 26.08
CA SER A 305 -8.57 -1.42 26.69
C SER A 305 -7.32 -1.95 27.37
N ASP A 306 -6.13 -1.62 26.87
CA ASP A 306 -4.84 -2.06 27.42
C ASP A 306 -3.73 -1.03 27.18
N PRO A 307 -3.75 0.10 27.92
CA PRO A 307 -2.82 1.20 27.73
C PRO A 307 -1.35 0.85 27.98
N LYS A 308 -1.09 -0.25 28.70
CA LYS A 308 0.26 -0.72 29.05
C LYS A 308 0.98 -1.36 27.87
N THR A 309 0.25 -1.93 26.92
CA THR A 309 0.84 -2.58 25.73
C THR A 309 0.68 -1.74 24.48
N ALA A 310 -0.31 -0.84 24.44
CA ALA A 310 -0.50 0.06 23.31
C ALA A 310 0.69 1.03 23.15
N PRO A 311 1.21 1.21 21.92
CA PRO A 311 2.25 2.19 21.66
C PRO A 311 1.73 3.62 21.93
N PRO A 312 2.61 4.61 22.17
CA PRO A 312 2.20 5.99 22.43
C PRO A 312 1.49 6.69 21.26
N SER A 313 1.59 6.16 20.03
CA SER A 313 0.99 6.74 18.84
C SER A 313 0.62 5.65 17.82
N PRO A 314 -0.47 5.81 17.03
CA PRO A 314 -0.84 4.86 16.00
C PRO A 314 0.24 4.69 14.93
N CYS A 315 1.01 5.73 14.58
CA CYS A 315 2.06 5.63 13.56
C CYS A 315 3.13 4.57 13.87
N LYS A 316 3.31 4.20 15.14
CA LYS A 316 4.23 3.13 15.56
C LYS A 316 3.79 1.73 15.12
N MET A 317 2.53 1.55 14.78
CA MET A 317 2.03 0.28 14.26
C MET A 317 2.42 0.07 12.79
N ASP A 318 2.68 1.16 12.05
CA ASP A 318 2.82 1.16 10.59
C ASP A 318 3.82 0.10 10.11
N PHE A 319 5.02 0.05 10.69
CA PHE A 319 6.05 -0.89 10.27
C PHE A 319 5.60 -2.35 10.42
N LEU A 320 4.97 -2.70 11.54
CA LEU A 320 4.45 -4.05 11.75
C LEU A 320 3.32 -4.38 10.76
N LEU A 321 2.37 -3.46 10.59
CA LEU A 321 1.22 -3.63 9.69
C LEU A 321 1.67 -3.79 8.23
N TYR A 322 2.58 -2.93 7.79
CA TYR A 322 3.24 -3.00 6.48
C TYR A 322 3.88 -4.38 6.26
N ARG A 323 4.69 -4.84 7.23
CA ARG A 323 5.39 -6.13 7.12
C ARG A 323 4.42 -7.30 7.06
N ILE A 324 3.35 -7.29 7.84
CA ILE A 324 2.31 -8.33 7.74
C ILE A 324 1.65 -8.28 6.35
N GLY A 325 1.27 -7.09 5.86
CA GLY A 325 0.69 -6.92 4.54
C GLY A 325 1.61 -7.34 3.37
N ARG A 326 2.92 -7.22 3.56
CA ARG A 326 3.95 -7.59 2.56
C ARG A 326 4.35 -9.06 2.64
N GLU A 327 4.56 -9.59 3.84
CA GLU A 327 5.20 -10.90 4.08
C GLU A 327 4.17 -12.01 4.33
N TYR A 328 3.06 -11.73 5.02
CA TYR A 328 2.00 -12.72 5.28
C TYR A 328 0.90 -12.70 4.22
N CYS A 329 0.55 -11.52 3.73
CA CYS A 329 -0.59 -11.35 2.85
C CYS A 329 -0.25 -11.61 1.37
N LYS A 330 0.63 -12.60 1.12
CA LYS A 330 1.07 -13.05 -0.21
C LYS A 330 0.85 -14.56 -0.36
N ASP A 331 0.46 -14.99 -1.56
CA ASP A 331 0.23 -16.38 -1.98
C ASP A 331 1.55 -17.15 -2.17
N MET A 332 2.41 -17.12 -1.15
CA MET A 332 3.76 -17.66 -1.22
C MET A 332 3.86 -19.13 -0.80
N THR A 333 2.85 -19.69 -0.15
CA THR A 333 2.84 -21.10 0.26
C THR A 333 2.21 -21.93 -0.83
N VAL A 334 2.97 -22.86 -1.40
CA VAL A 334 2.55 -23.65 -2.56
C VAL A 334 2.41 -25.10 -2.15
N GLN A 335 1.24 -25.68 -2.41
CA GLN A 335 1.02 -27.12 -2.26
C GLN A 335 1.44 -27.84 -3.53
N TYR A 336 2.29 -28.84 -3.39
CA TYR A 336 2.82 -29.65 -4.47
C TYR A 336 2.34 -31.09 -4.37
N THR A 337 2.24 -31.74 -5.53
CA THR A 337 2.15 -33.20 -5.66
C THR A 337 3.24 -33.73 -6.59
N CYS A 338 3.71 -34.95 -6.38
CA CYS A 338 4.63 -35.64 -7.29
C CYS A 338 4.00 -36.90 -7.88
N GLU A 339 4.63 -37.48 -8.91
CA GLU A 339 4.13 -38.70 -9.59
C GLU A 339 4.03 -39.91 -8.64
N ASN A 340 4.85 -39.95 -7.57
CA ASN A 340 4.79 -40.99 -6.53
C ASN A 340 3.70 -40.72 -5.46
N GLY A 341 2.85 -39.70 -5.63
CA GLY A 341 1.72 -39.41 -4.74
C GLY A 341 2.03 -38.58 -3.50
N HIS A 342 3.27 -38.18 -3.25
CA HIS A 342 3.60 -37.29 -2.12
C HIS A 342 2.93 -35.92 -2.26
N ILE A 343 2.28 -35.46 -1.20
CA ILE A 343 1.71 -34.11 -1.06
C ILE A 343 2.47 -33.36 0.02
N PHE A 344 2.99 -32.17 -0.30
CA PHE A 344 3.76 -31.37 0.65
C PHE A 344 3.70 -29.88 0.29
N TYR A 345 4.14 -29.03 1.22
CA TYR A 345 4.21 -27.58 1.04
C TYR A 345 5.64 -27.12 0.78
N HIS A 346 5.78 -26.04 0.00
CA HIS A 346 7.03 -25.32 -0.19
C HIS A 346 6.77 -23.82 -0.35
N PHE A 347 7.73 -22.95 0.00
CA PHE A 347 7.63 -21.52 -0.26
C PHE A 347 8.08 -21.18 -1.68
N GLY A 348 7.20 -20.58 -2.46
CA GLY A 348 7.45 -20.20 -3.86
C GLY A 348 7.26 -21.33 -4.87
N THR A 349 7.22 -20.96 -6.15
CA THR A 349 6.80 -21.83 -7.27
C THR A 349 7.95 -22.51 -8.01
N GLN A 350 9.20 -22.27 -7.62
CA GLN A 350 10.38 -22.64 -8.40
C GLN A 350 10.84 -24.10 -8.18
N LEU A 351 10.17 -24.85 -7.31
CA LEU A 351 10.52 -26.23 -7.03
C LEU A 351 10.16 -27.12 -8.23
N LYS A 352 11.16 -27.86 -8.75
CA LYS A 352 11.01 -28.76 -9.90
C LYS A 352 11.01 -30.24 -9.54
N ILE A 353 11.52 -30.60 -8.36
CA ILE A 353 11.78 -31.97 -7.94
C ILE A 353 11.20 -32.21 -6.56
N CYS A 354 10.64 -33.40 -6.33
CA CYS A 354 10.11 -33.79 -5.03
C CYS A 354 11.25 -33.96 -4.00
N PRO A 355 11.26 -33.19 -2.90
CA PRO A 355 12.29 -33.29 -1.87
C PRO A 355 12.13 -34.54 -1.01
N ILE A 356 10.96 -35.18 -1.03
CA ILE A 356 10.70 -36.46 -0.34
C ILE A 356 11.31 -37.60 -1.16
N CYS A 357 10.91 -37.75 -2.44
CA CYS A 357 11.50 -38.74 -3.35
C CYS A 357 13.03 -38.64 -3.41
N ARG A 358 13.56 -37.40 -3.47
CA ARG A 358 15.01 -37.16 -3.50
C ARG A 358 15.74 -37.71 -2.27
N ARG A 359 15.11 -37.62 -1.09
CA ARG A 359 15.65 -38.20 0.16
C ARG A 359 15.57 -39.72 0.16
N GLU A 360 14.61 -40.29 -0.56
CA GLU A 360 14.43 -41.73 -0.77
C GLU A 360 15.27 -42.29 -1.94
N GLY A 361 16.13 -41.47 -2.55
CA GLY A 361 17.03 -41.88 -3.65
C GLY A 361 16.40 -41.88 -5.04
N THR A 362 15.16 -41.40 -5.19
CA THR A 362 14.47 -41.29 -6.50
C THR A 362 14.27 -39.83 -6.91
N ARG A 363 14.15 -39.57 -8.22
CA ARG A 363 13.98 -38.21 -8.74
C ARG A 363 12.71 -38.12 -9.57
N THR A 364 11.72 -37.45 -8.99
CA THR A 364 10.39 -37.29 -9.59
C THR A 364 10.05 -35.81 -9.72
N THR A 365 9.35 -35.45 -10.80
CA THR A 365 8.87 -34.09 -11.00
C THR A 365 7.70 -33.76 -10.07
N VAL A 366 7.48 -32.47 -9.84
CA VAL A 366 6.36 -31.98 -9.01
C VAL A 366 5.45 -31.09 -9.84
N ARG A 367 4.18 -31.07 -9.47
CA ARG A 367 3.15 -30.20 -10.02
C ARG A 367 2.55 -29.36 -8.91
N VAL A 368 2.27 -28.10 -9.22
CA VAL A 368 1.56 -27.19 -8.31
C VAL A 368 0.10 -27.60 -8.26
N ILE A 369 -0.43 -27.82 -7.06
CA ILE A 369 -1.87 -28.01 -6.83
C ILE A 369 -2.55 -26.66 -6.66
N LYS A 370 -2.07 -25.85 -5.71
CA LYS A 370 -2.61 -24.52 -5.41
C LYS A 370 -1.58 -23.64 -4.71
N LYS A 371 -1.83 -22.34 -4.72
CA LYS A 371 -1.12 -21.33 -3.93
C LYS A 371 -2.04 -20.81 -2.84
N GLU A 372 -1.49 -20.61 -1.66
CA GLU A 372 -2.21 -20.21 -0.46
C GLU A 372 -1.42 -19.14 0.30
N LEU A 373 -2.13 -18.35 1.10
CA LEU A 373 -1.49 -17.54 2.13
C LEU A 373 -0.90 -18.46 3.20
N PRO A 374 0.23 -18.11 3.85
CA PRO A 374 0.79 -18.89 4.96
C PRO A 374 -0.23 -19.23 6.04
N CYS A 375 -1.10 -18.28 6.40
CA CYS A 375 -2.11 -18.46 7.44
C CYS A 375 -3.32 -19.33 7.02
N GLN A 376 -3.44 -19.73 5.76
CA GLN A 376 -4.43 -20.72 5.32
C GLN A 376 -3.96 -22.16 5.55
N VAL A 377 -2.66 -22.35 5.79
CA VAL A 377 -2.05 -23.64 6.11
C VAL A 377 -1.84 -23.71 7.63
N ASN A 378 -1.94 -24.90 8.21
CA ASN A 378 -1.57 -25.08 9.63
C ASN A 378 -0.07 -24.82 9.80
N SER A 379 0.33 -24.13 10.87
CA SER A 379 1.73 -23.73 11.12
C SER A 379 2.72 -24.89 11.08
N ASP A 380 2.28 -26.08 11.51
CA ASP A 380 3.08 -27.31 11.56
C ASP A 380 3.33 -27.90 10.18
N ASN A 381 2.45 -27.59 9.22
CA ASN A 381 2.57 -28.01 7.82
C ASN A 381 3.37 -27.02 6.97
N LEU A 382 3.74 -25.85 7.52
CA LEU A 382 4.58 -24.91 6.79
C LEU A 382 5.98 -25.50 6.56
N PRO A 383 6.64 -25.18 5.43
CA PRO A 383 7.96 -25.70 5.11
C PRO A 383 9.00 -25.39 6.17
N ARG A 384 9.69 -26.42 6.70
CA ARG A 384 10.71 -26.30 7.74
C ARG A 384 11.97 -27.11 7.44
N VAL A 385 13.11 -26.63 7.95
CA VAL A 385 14.41 -27.33 7.96
C VAL A 385 14.96 -27.24 9.38
N HIS A 386 15.29 -28.38 9.98
CA HIS A 386 15.75 -28.49 11.37
C HIS A 386 14.80 -27.81 12.39
N GLY A 387 13.49 -27.89 12.17
CA GLY A 387 12.47 -27.27 13.03
C GLY A 387 12.19 -25.79 12.75
N ASN A 388 13.07 -25.10 12.03
CA ASN A 388 12.89 -23.68 11.67
C ASN A 388 12.17 -23.54 10.32
N LEU A 389 11.38 -22.48 10.16
CA LEU A 389 10.74 -22.18 8.87
C LEU A 389 11.80 -21.99 7.79
N LEU A 390 11.53 -22.51 6.59
CA LEU A 390 12.38 -22.34 5.41
C LEU A 390 12.21 -20.92 4.83
N LEU A 391 12.52 -19.90 5.63
CA LEU A 391 12.51 -18.49 5.29
C LEU A 391 13.74 -17.83 5.91
N LYS A 392 14.04 -16.60 5.51
CA LYS A 392 15.09 -15.81 6.17
C LYS A 392 14.72 -15.55 7.64
N ASP A 393 15.72 -15.42 8.49
CA ASP A 393 15.54 -15.18 9.93
C ASP A 393 14.87 -13.83 10.22
N ASP A 394 15.12 -12.84 9.35
CA ASP A 394 14.52 -11.52 9.44
C ASP A 394 13.05 -11.51 9.03
N ASN A 395 12.51 -12.58 8.41
CA ASN A 395 11.11 -12.67 8.01
C ASN A 395 10.19 -12.73 9.24
N LEU A 396 9.08 -11.99 9.17
CA LEU A 396 8.14 -11.86 10.28
C LEU A 396 7.41 -13.20 10.56
N LEU A 397 7.22 -14.04 9.54
CA LEU A 397 6.69 -15.39 9.72
C LEU A 397 7.60 -16.26 10.58
N THR A 398 8.92 -16.11 10.44
CA THR A 398 9.91 -16.74 11.32
C THR A 398 9.80 -16.20 12.75
N CYS A 399 9.66 -14.88 12.91
CA CYS A 399 9.52 -14.23 14.22
C CYS A 399 8.29 -14.69 15.01
N PHE A 400 7.19 -15.04 14.34
CA PHE A 400 5.96 -15.55 14.98
C PHE A 400 5.75 -17.06 14.80
N ASP A 401 6.81 -17.79 14.44
CA ASP A 401 6.82 -19.24 14.28
C ASP A 401 5.66 -19.78 13.41
N GLY A 402 5.40 -19.11 12.29
CA GLY A 402 4.39 -19.55 11.32
C GLY A 402 2.96 -19.08 11.61
N VAL A 403 2.71 -18.41 12.73
CA VAL A 403 1.36 -17.99 13.14
C VAL A 403 1.18 -16.49 12.96
N CYS A 404 0.22 -16.07 12.15
CA CYS A 404 -0.12 -14.66 11.98
C CYS A 404 -0.85 -14.14 13.22
N ILE A 405 -0.46 -12.97 13.73
CA ILE A 405 -1.13 -12.36 14.89
C ILE A 405 -2.61 -12.06 14.62
N PHE A 406 -2.97 -11.82 13.36
CA PHE A 406 -4.35 -11.57 12.93
C PHE A 406 -5.10 -12.82 12.44
N GLU A 407 -4.55 -14.04 12.56
CA GLU A 407 -5.21 -15.25 12.06
C GLU A 407 -6.62 -15.43 12.64
N LYS A 408 -6.80 -15.11 13.93
CA LYS A 408 -8.11 -15.19 14.61
C LYS A 408 -9.08 -14.09 14.20
N VAL A 409 -8.58 -12.98 13.67
CA VAL A 409 -9.36 -11.83 13.19
C VAL A 409 -9.83 -12.12 11.77
N CYS A 410 -8.90 -12.36 10.84
CA CYS A 410 -9.19 -12.62 9.43
C CYS A 410 -9.92 -13.96 9.21
N LYS A 411 -9.67 -14.96 10.06
CA LYS A 411 -10.16 -16.34 9.94
C LYS A 411 -9.91 -16.94 8.54
N PRO A 412 -8.64 -16.95 8.06
CA PRO A 412 -8.30 -17.25 6.66
C PRO A 412 -8.62 -18.69 6.24
N LYS A 413 -8.77 -19.61 7.20
CA LYS A 413 -9.16 -21.02 6.99
C LYS A 413 -10.68 -21.21 6.86
N ASN A 414 -11.47 -20.17 7.09
CA ASN A 414 -12.93 -20.21 6.95
C ASN A 414 -13.31 -20.07 5.46
N GLU A 415 -14.32 -20.81 5.01
CA GLU A 415 -14.83 -20.75 3.63
C GLU A 415 -15.36 -19.37 3.23
N LYS A 416 -15.80 -18.55 4.20
CA LYS A 416 -16.27 -17.17 4.00
C LYS A 416 -15.14 -16.14 3.92
N PHE A 417 -13.88 -16.56 4.05
CA PHE A 417 -12.74 -15.64 3.96
C PHE A 417 -12.56 -15.16 2.51
N CYS A 418 -12.61 -13.85 2.32
CA CYS A 418 -12.31 -13.21 1.04
C CYS A 418 -10.96 -12.49 1.15
N ALA A 419 -10.00 -12.88 0.31
CA ALA A 419 -8.70 -12.24 0.21
C ALA A 419 -8.77 -10.94 -0.62
N PHE A 420 -9.53 -9.95 -0.14
CA PHE A 420 -9.65 -8.66 -0.80
C PHE A 420 -8.27 -8.03 -1.06
N ASN A 421 -8.16 -7.40 -2.21
CA ASN A 421 -6.98 -6.67 -2.61
C ASN A 421 -7.30 -5.17 -2.62
N PRO A 422 -6.34 -4.33 -2.22
CA PRO A 422 -6.48 -2.88 -2.28
C PRO A 422 -6.57 -2.39 -3.74
N PRO A 423 -7.10 -1.19 -3.96
CA PRO A 423 -7.12 -0.59 -5.30
C PRO A 423 -5.69 -0.30 -5.76
N LYS A 424 -5.50 -0.22 -7.07
CA LYS A 424 -4.24 0.17 -7.69
C LYS A 424 -4.42 1.54 -8.34
N SER A 425 -3.46 2.43 -8.14
CA SER A 425 -3.37 3.68 -8.89
C SER A 425 -2.78 3.41 -10.28
N ILE A 426 -3.38 3.98 -11.33
CA ILE A 426 -2.82 3.97 -12.69
C ILE A 426 -1.97 5.22 -12.89
N SER A 427 -0.75 5.05 -13.41
CA SER A 427 0.15 6.18 -13.67
C SER A 427 -0.31 7.01 -14.86
N ILE A 428 -0.43 8.33 -14.68
CA ILE A 428 -0.68 9.30 -15.75
C ILE A 428 0.51 9.50 -16.67
N LYS A 429 1.74 9.55 -16.14
CA LYS A 429 2.93 9.92 -16.92
C LYS A 429 3.88 8.72 -17.03
N GLY A 430 3.81 8.01 -18.16
CA GLY A 430 4.63 6.83 -18.44
C GLY A 430 4.48 6.37 -19.90
N LYS A 431 5.30 5.40 -20.34
CA LYS A 431 5.20 4.80 -21.70
C LYS A 431 3.83 4.19 -22.01
N THR A 432 3.04 3.89 -20.97
CA THR A 432 1.68 3.34 -20.97
C THR A 432 0.70 4.28 -20.25
N SER A 433 0.81 5.59 -20.51
CA SER A 433 -0.10 6.60 -19.96
C SER A 433 -1.54 6.36 -20.44
N TRP A 434 -2.52 6.44 -19.52
CA TRP A 434 -3.93 6.37 -19.88
C TRP A 434 -4.42 7.60 -20.66
N THR A 435 -3.73 8.75 -20.61
CA THR A 435 -4.16 9.97 -21.35
C THR A 435 -4.05 9.83 -22.87
N ASN A 436 -3.32 8.83 -23.38
CA ASN A 436 -3.32 8.48 -24.80
C ASN A 436 -4.46 7.52 -25.19
N SER A 437 -5.30 7.15 -24.24
CA SER A 437 -6.30 6.07 -24.39
C SER A 437 -7.73 6.58 -24.61
N TYR A 438 -7.93 7.90 -24.67
CA TYR A 438 -9.23 8.49 -24.96
C TYR A 438 -9.81 7.92 -26.26
N ALA A 439 -11.02 7.37 -26.17
CA ALA A 439 -11.81 7.01 -27.34
C ALA A 439 -12.92 8.05 -27.50
N TYR A 440 -12.94 8.77 -28.62
CA TYR A 440 -14.02 9.73 -28.87
C TYR A 440 -15.27 9.01 -29.39
N ARG A 441 -16.45 9.47 -28.94
CA ARG A 441 -17.74 9.03 -29.48
C ARG A 441 -17.73 9.10 -31.01
N GLU A 442 -18.39 8.12 -31.63
CA GLU A 442 -18.57 7.99 -33.09
C GLU A 442 -17.31 7.74 -33.93
N ARG A 443 -16.10 7.97 -33.39
CA ARG A 443 -14.85 7.72 -34.12
C ARG A 443 -14.37 6.27 -33.99
N GLY A 444 -14.75 5.61 -32.89
CA GLY A 444 -14.24 4.27 -32.54
C GLY A 444 -12.72 4.27 -32.38
N GLY A 445 -12.14 3.12 -32.01
CA GLY A 445 -10.68 2.96 -31.93
C GLY A 445 -10.01 3.82 -30.86
N GLY A 446 -9.89 3.26 -29.66
CA GLY A 446 -9.05 3.75 -28.56
C GLY A 446 -8.69 2.57 -27.66
N GLY A 447 -7.69 2.70 -26.79
CA GLY A 447 -7.33 1.61 -25.90
C GLY A 447 -6.22 1.96 -24.91
N MET A 448 -6.43 1.56 -23.66
CA MET A 448 -5.37 1.55 -22.66
C MET A 448 -4.38 0.44 -22.97
N MET A 449 -3.20 0.81 -23.46
CA MET A 449 -2.04 -0.10 -23.38
C MET A 449 -1.58 -0.10 -21.92
N GLY A 450 -1.84 -1.20 -21.20
CA GLY A 450 -1.38 -1.41 -19.82
C GLY A 450 0.09 -1.76 -19.72
#